data_AF-A0AAW3WQF0-F1
#
_entry.id   AF-A0AAW3WQF0-F1
#
_cell.length_a   1.000
_cell.length_b   1.000
_cell.length_c   1.000
_cell.angle_alpha   90.00
_cell.angle_beta   90.00
_cell.angle_gamma   90.00
#
_symmetry.space_group_name_H-M   'P 1'
#
loop_
_entity.id
_entity.type
_entity.pdbx_description
1 polymer ?
#
loop_
_entity_poly.entity_id
_entity_poly.type
_entity_poly.pdbx_seq_one_letter_code
_entity_poly.pdbx_strand_id
1 'polypeptide(L)'
;MSSARVASNSLVEPGAIIGVRVSIGSFCIIAAGVEIGDDNLFLNNVPIGHDCIVGNTTVIGDNSGLAGHVELDDFVQIGNMCAIHQFCLLGAHAHIAHQSGVVQDVPPFVSASGNHAAPIGVNDSAAAFQSLSEQQQQVIQTLYNMLYHNALAINEVKQEVQRLSETYPLLQWFTSFFSRSARGIIRSALPLNIQMGAACGAPT
;
A
#
# COMPACT_ATOMS: atom_id res chain seq x y z
N MET A 1 -15.32 -19.00 15.61
CA MET A 1 -14.54 -19.83 14.67
C MET A 1 -14.06 -18.90 13.56
N SER A 2 -12.77 -18.95 13.18
CA SER A 2 -12.28 -18.17 12.04
C SER A 2 -13.02 -18.61 10.77
N SER A 3 -13.61 -17.66 10.04
CA SER A 3 -14.27 -17.91 8.76
C SER A 3 -13.29 -17.78 7.58
N ALA A 4 -11.99 -17.80 7.85
CA ALA A 4 -10.96 -17.76 6.83
C ALA A 4 -11.05 -19.00 5.92
N ARG A 5 -10.84 -18.77 4.62
CA ARG A 5 -10.88 -19.80 3.57
C ARG A 5 -9.50 -19.87 2.96
N VAL A 6 -8.78 -20.96 3.22
CA VAL A 6 -7.44 -21.20 2.69
C VAL A 6 -7.51 -22.34 1.70
N ALA A 7 -6.96 -22.15 0.50
CA ALA A 7 -6.85 -23.22 -0.50
C ALA A 7 -6.02 -24.39 0.04
N SER A 8 -6.39 -25.62 -0.31
CA SER A 8 -5.79 -26.85 0.25
C SER A 8 -4.32 -27.07 -0.11
N ASN A 9 -3.83 -26.36 -1.13
CA ASN A 9 -2.45 -26.39 -1.63
C ASN A 9 -1.65 -25.14 -1.21
N SER A 10 -2.14 -24.38 -0.23
CA SER A 10 -1.41 -23.27 0.39
C SER A 10 -0.87 -23.68 1.75
N LEU A 11 0.26 -23.11 2.13
CA LEU A 11 0.95 -23.38 3.39
C LEU A 11 0.75 -22.21 4.35
N VAL A 12 0.34 -22.51 5.57
CA VAL A 12 0.32 -21.56 6.69
C VAL A 12 1.22 -22.13 7.77
N GLU A 13 2.31 -21.43 8.07
CA GLU A 13 3.26 -21.85 9.08
C GLU A 13 2.69 -21.66 10.50
N PRO A 14 3.11 -22.48 11.48
CA PRO A 14 2.69 -22.32 12.86
C PRO A 14 3.03 -20.93 13.41
N GLY A 15 2.08 -20.33 14.13
CA GLY A 15 2.25 -19.00 14.73
C GLY A 15 1.72 -17.84 13.88
N ALA A 16 1.34 -18.08 12.63
CA ALA A 16 0.59 -17.09 11.86
C ALA A 16 -0.83 -16.89 12.44
N ILE A 17 -1.26 -15.63 12.55
CA ILE A 17 -2.58 -15.24 13.03
C ILE A 17 -3.39 -14.75 11.82
N ILE A 18 -4.56 -15.36 11.60
CA ILE A 18 -5.43 -15.01 10.47
C ILE A 18 -6.80 -14.60 11.00
N GLY A 19 -7.20 -13.39 10.66
CA GLY A 19 -8.50 -12.81 10.97
C GLY A 19 -9.67 -13.54 10.31
N VAL A 20 -10.86 -12.95 10.43
CA VAL A 20 -12.09 -13.50 9.86
C VAL A 20 -12.30 -13.00 8.43
N ARG A 21 -13.02 -13.80 7.65
CA ARG A 21 -13.40 -13.49 6.25
C ARG A 21 -12.19 -13.27 5.31
N VAL A 22 -11.03 -13.77 5.71
CA VAL A 22 -9.83 -13.81 4.87
C VAL A 22 -9.97 -14.93 3.84
N SER A 23 -9.71 -14.64 2.56
CA SER A 23 -9.65 -15.63 1.48
C SER A 23 -8.23 -15.72 0.93
N ILE A 24 -7.60 -16.89 1.05
CA ILE A 24 -6.24 -17.17 0.59
C ILE A 24 -6.32 -18.16 -0.58
N GLY A 25 -5.91 -17.71 -1.76
CA GLY A 25 -5.87 -18.49 -2.99
C GLY A 25 -4.83 -19.60 -2.97
N SER A 26 -4.66 -20.26 -4.12
CA SER A 26 -3.80 -21.44 -4.26
C SER A 26 -2.32 -21.10 -4.19
N PHE A 27 -1.49 -22.01 -3.68
CA PHE A 27 -0.02 -21.90 -3.66
C PHE A 27 0.53 -20.69 -2.87
N CYS A 28 -0.27 -20.13 -1.96
CA CYS A 28 0.21 -19.09 -1.07
C CYS A 28 1.07 -19.70 0.06
N ILE A 29 2.01 -18.91 0.56
CA ILE A 29 2.83 -19.27 1.72
C ILE A 29 2.67 -18.14 2.74
N ILE A 30 2.16 -18.45 3.92
CA ILE A 30 2.07 -17.52 5.04
C ILE A 30 3.09 -17.95 6.07
N ALA A 31 4.18 -17.19 6.21
CA ALA A 31 5.26 -17.50 7.13
C ALA A 31 4.86 -17.31 8.60
N ALA A 32 5.69 -17.83 9.51
CA ALA A 32 5.51 -17.65 10.95
C ALA A 32 5.59 -16.17 11.38
N GLY A 33 4.88 -15.83 12.46
CA GLY A 33 4.85 -14.47 13.01
C GLY A 33 4.02 -13.47 12.20
N VAL A 34 3.40 -13.89 11.10
CA VAL A 34 2.52 -13.04 10.30
C VAL A 34 1.20 -12.79 11.01
N GLU A 35 0.75 -11.55 11.04
CA GLU A 35 -0.57 -11.14 11.54
C GLU A 35 -1.40 -10.59 10.38
N ILE A 36 -2.56 -11.20 10.12
CA ILE A 36 -3.50 -10.79 9.07
C ILE A 36 -4.81 -10.40 9.71
N GLY A 37 -5.27 -9.18 9.44
CA GLY A 37 -6.59 -8.68 9.84
C GLY A 37 -7.74 -9.34 9.10
N ASP A 38 -8.87 -8.66 9.07
CA ASP A 38 -10.13 -9.18 8.54
C ASP A 38 -10.36 -8.80 7.06
N ASP A 39 -11.24 -9.54 6.40
CA ASP A 39 -11.77 -9.20 5.06
C ASP A 39 -10.70 -9.11 3.95
N ASN A 40 -9.57 -9.77 4.13
CA ASN A 40 -8.48 -9.75 3.17
C ASN A 40 -8.69 -10.76 2.03
N LEU A 41 -8.24 -10.40 0.83
CA LEU A 41 -8.23 -11.28 -0.34
C LEU A 41 -6.81 -11.42 -0.89
N PHE A 42 -6.23 -12.60 -0.73
CA PHE A 42 -4.97 -12.95 -1.36
C PHE A 42 -5.29 -13.88 -2.54
N LEU A 43 -4.86 -13.50 -3.74
CA LEU A 43 -5.03 -14.31 -4.94
C LEU A 43 -4.05 -15.50 -4.92
N ASN A 44 -3.56 -15.97 -6.06
CA ASN A 44 -2.75 -17.19 -6.12
C ASN A 44 -1.25 -16.87 -6.09
N ASN A 45 -0.48 -17.80 -5.55
CA ASN A 45 0.99 -17.72 -5.47
C ASN A 45 1.46 -16.44 -4.76
N VAL A 46 0.85 -16.13 -3.61
CA VAL A 46 1.21 -14.98 -2.77
C VAL A 46 2.06 -15.45 -1.58
N PRO A 47 3.39 -15.26 -1.61
CA PRO A 47 4.23 -15.46 -0.43
C PRO A 47 4.18 -14.22 0.48
N ILE A 48 3.88 -14.45 1.76
CA ILE A 48 3.97 -13.47 2.84
C ILE A 48 5.12 -13.87 3.76
N GLY A 49 6.18 -13.07 3.77
CA GLY A 49 7.38 -13.28 4.58
C GLY A 49 7.12 -13.15 6.08
N HIS A 50 8.09 -13.59 6.89
CA HIS A 50 7.97 -13.61 8.34
C HIS A 50 7.69 -12.21 8.93
N ASP A 51 6.95 -12.18 10.04
CA ASP A 51 6.67 -10.98 10.82
C ASP A 51 5.99 -9.83 10.03
N CYS A 52 5.28 -10.14 8.94
CA CYS A 52 4.46 -9.16 8.25
C CYS A 52 3.19 -8.85 9.05
N ILE A 53 2.73 -7.61 8.95
CA ILE A 53 1.44 -7.17 9.49
C ILE A 53 0.58 -6.72 8.31
N VAL A 54 -0.55 -7.38 8.11
CA VAL A 54 -1.53 -7.03 7.09
C VAL A 54 -2.80 -6.54 7.79
N GLY A 55 -3.21 -5.31 7.50
CA GLY A 55 -4.45 -4.72 7.99
C GLY A 55 -5.70 -5.41 7.46
N ASN A 56 -6.76 -4.65 7.28
CA ASN A 56 -8.08 -5.15 6.90
C ASN A 56 -8.43 -4.77 5.46
N THR A 57 -9.26 -5.59 4.81
CA THR A 57 -9.79 -5.31 3.47
C THR A 57 -8.71 -5.04 2.42
N THR A 58 -7.53 -5.67 2.59
CA THR A 58 -6.44 -5.59 1.61
C THR A 58 -6.65 -6.60 0.49
N VAL A 59 -6.09 -6.29 -0.68
CA VAL A 59 -6.07 -7.20 -1.83
C VAL A 59 -4.63 -7.38 -2.30
N ILE A 60 -4.18 -8.62 -2.41
CA ILE A 60 -2.85 -8.95 -2.94
C ILE A 60 -3.01 -9.82 -4.18
N GLY A 61 -2.58 -9.26 -5.32
CA GLY A 61 -2.71 -9.84 -6.65
C GLY A 61 -1.88 -11.11 -6.88
N ASP A 62 -2.18 -11.81 -7.97
CA ASP A 62 -1.51 -13.07 -8.31
C ASP A 62 0.00 -12.89 -8.50
N ASN A 63 0.79 -13.81 -7.95
CA ASN A 63 2.25 -13.81 -8.02
C ASN A 63 2.91 -12.58 -7.39
N SER A 64 2.20 -11.87 -6.51
CA SER A 64 2.77 -10.78 -5.72
C SER A 64 3.25 -11.28 -4.37
N GLY A 65 4.31 -10.69 -3.82
CA GLY A 65 4.89 -11.15 -2.56
C GLY A 65 5.30 -10.02 -1.63
N LEU A 66 5.16 -10.27 -0.33
CA LEU A 66 5.70 -9.43 0.74
C LEU A 66 6.95 -10.10 1.31
N ALA A 67 8.07 -9.39 1.34
CA ALA A 67 9.24 -9.83 2.10
C ALA A 67 9.02 -9.65 3.61
N GLY A 68 9.98 -10.06 4.45
CA GLY A 68 9.82 -10.01 5.90
C GLY A 68 9.58 -8.60 6.46
N HIS A 69 8.82 -8.52 7.56
CA HIS A 69 8.50 -7.28 8.26
C HIS A 69 7.80 -6.20 7.42
N VAL A 70 7.08 -6.58 6.36
CA VAL A 70 6.26 -5.62 5.62
C VAL A 70 4.98 -5.32 6.40
N GLU A 71 4.61 -4.04 6.45
CA GLU A 71 3.35 -3.59 7.03
C GLU A 71 2.43 -3.06 5.93
N LEU A 72 1.20 -3.56 5.88
CA LEU A 72 0.12 -3.02 5.05
C LEU A 72 -0.96 -2.44 5.96
N ASP A 73 -1.28 -1.16 5.77
CA ASP A 73 -2.47 -0.57 6.37
C ASP A 73 -3.76 -1.08 5.69
N ASP A 74 -4.91 -0.71 6.25
CA ASP A 74 -6.21 -1.07 5.71
C ASP A 74 -6.40 -0.61 4.26
N PHE A 75 -7.16 -1.39 3.49
CA PHE A 75 -7.56 -1.09 2.11
C PHE A 75 -6.41 -0.95 1.10
N VAL A 76 -5.20 -1.38 1.43
CA VAL A 76 -4.09 -1.44 0.47
C VAL A 76 -4.43 -2.43 -0.65
N GLN A 77 -4.17 -2.02 -1.89
CA GLN A 77 -4.35 -2.85 -3.08
C GLN A 77 -3.03 -3.04 -3.80
N ILE A 78 -2.62 -4.29 -3.95
CA ILE A 78 -1.41 -4.68 -4.67
C ILE A 78 -1.82 -5.45 -5.91
N GLY A 79 -1.47 -4.92 -7.10
CA GLY A 79 -1.69 -5.59 -8.38
C GLY A 79 -0.88 -6.89 -8.51
N ASN A 80 -1.05 -7.59 -9.62
CA ASN A 80 -0.36 -8.85 -9.89
C ASN A 80 1.14 -8.64 -10.14
N MET A 81 1.95 -9.66 -9.80
CA MET A 81 3.40 -9.72 -10.05
C MET A 81 4.21 -8.59 -9.40
N CYS A 82 3.81 -8.15 -8.20
CA CYS A 82 4.51 -7.13 -7.45
C CYS A 82 5.47 -7.73 -6.41
N ALA A 83 6.55 -7.03 -6.11
CA ALA A 83 7.46 -7.40 -5.02
C ALA A 83 7.57 -6.25 -4.03
N ILE A 84 7.21 -6.50 -2.77
CA ILE A 84 7.35 -5.53 -1.68
C ILE A 84 8.57 -5.92 -0.85
N HIS A 85 9.57 -5.04 -0.82
CA HIS A 85 10.82 -5.26 -0.13
C HIS A 85 10.63 -5.25 1.40
N GLN A 86 11.53 -5.92 2.12
CA GLN A 86 11.45 -6.06 3.57
C GLN A 86 11.43 -4.69 4.28
N PHE A 87 10.69 -4.63 5.38
CA PHE A 87 10.48 -3.44 6.22
C PHE A 87 9.72 -2.28 5.55
N CYS A 88 9.14 -2.46 4.38
CA CYS A 88 8.32 -1.43 3.74
C CYS A 88 6.96 -1.30 4.44
N LEU A 89 6.49 -0.06 4.56
CA LEU A 89 5.13 0.28 5.00
C LEU A 89 4.31 0.81 3.82
N LEU A 90 3.16 0.20 3.54
CA LEU A 90 2.17 0.70 2.58
C LEU A 90 0.99 1.28 3.35
N GLY A 91 0.77 2.59 3.20
CA GLY A 91 -0.25 3.35 3.91
C GLY A 91 -1.66 3.12 3.38
N ALA A 92 -2.65 3.47 4.21
CA ALA A 92 -4.06 3.18 3.92
C ALA A 92 -4.49 3.67 2.54
N HIS A 93 -5.26 2.84 1.82
CA HIS A 93 -5.71 3.12 0.45
C HIS A 93 -4.59 3.32 -0.61
N ALA A 94 -3.34 2.97 -0.31
CA ALA A 94 -2.30 2.92 -1.33
C ALA A 94 -2.61 1.86 -2.39
N HIS A 95 -2.22 2.14 -3.63
CA HIS A 95 -2.41 1.23 -4.76
C HIS A 95 -1.09 0.99 -5.49
N ILE A 96 -0.71 -0.27 -5.62
CA ILE A 96 0.51 -0.69 -6.33
C ILE A 96 0.09 -1.30 -7.66
N ALA A 97 0.47 -0.66 -8.77
CA ALA A 97 0.19 -1.17 -10.10
C ALA A 97 0.91 -2.49 -10.38
N HIS A 98 0.37 -3.28 -11.31
CA HIS A 98 0.95 -4.55 -11.74
C HIS A 98 2.45 -4.45 -12.07
N GLN A 99 3.19 -5.52 -11.83
CA GLN A 99 4.60 -5.65 -12.18
C GLN A 99 5.50 -4.58 -11.53
N SER A 100 5.22 -4.19 -10.28
CA SER A 100 5.96 -3.15 -9.57
C SER A 100 6.85 -3.68 -8.44
N GLY A 101 8.03 -3.08 -8.26
CA GLY A 101 8.96 -3.38 -7.18
C GLY A 101 9.05 -2.23 -6.17
N VAL A 102 8.51 -2.41 -4.97
CA VAL A 102 8.44 -1.37 -3.93
C VAL A 102 9.56 -1.57 -2.92
N VAL A 103 10.49 -0.61 -2.86
CA VAL A 103 11.69 -0.68 -1.99
C VAL A 103 11.71 0.34 -0.84
N GLN A 104 10.71 1.22 -0.82
CA GLN A 104 10.49 2.28 0.17
C GLN A 104 8.99 2.40 0.46
N ASP A 105 8.65 3.14 1.53
CA ASP A 105 7.28 3.23 2.02
C ASP A 105 6.38 3.98 1.02
N VAL A 106 5.11 3.59 0.95
CA VAL A 106 4.11 4.22 0.07
C VAL A 106 3.08 4.93 0.94
N PRO A 107 2.98 6.27 0.91
CA PRO A 107 2.04 7.00 1.75
C PRO A 107 0.57 6.68 1.46
N PRO A 108 -0.34 7.01 2.39
CA PRO A 108 -1.78 6.82 2.19
C PRO A 108 -2.29 7.49 0.92
N PHE A 109 -3.23 6.85 0.24
CA PHE A 109 -3.82 7.28 -1.04
C PHE A 109 -2.82 7.48 -2.19
N VAL A 110 -1.58 6.99 -2.11
CA VAL A 110 -0.64 7.09 -3.23
C VAL A 110 -0.76 5.88 -4.13
N SER A 111 -0.86 6.14 -5.43
CA SER A 111 -0.69 5.12 -6.48
C SER A 111 0.79 5.06 -6.90
N ALA A 112 1.36 3.86 -6.99
CA ALA A 112 2.76 3.64 -7.36
C ALA A 112 2.91 2.61 -8.50
N SER A 113 3.92 2.77 -9.36
CA SER A 113 4.18 1.85 -10.47
C SER A 113 5.65 1.76 -10.86
N GLY A 114 6.06 0.60 -11.39
CA GLY A 114 7.34 0.35 -12.05
C GLY A 114 8.28 -0.61 -11.32
N ASN A 115 9.27 -1.16 -12.04
CA ASN A 115 10.27 -2.09 -11.49
C ASN A 115 10.98 -1.52 -10.26
N HIS A 116 11.24 -0.22 -10.26
CA HIS A 116 11.56 0.57 -9.07
C HIS A 116 10.41 1.55 -8.89
N ALA A 117 9.46 1.20 -8.02
CA ALA A 117 8.17 1.85 -7.95
C ALA A 117 8.30 3.34 -7.63
N ALA A 118 7.68 4.17 -8.47
CA ALA A 118 7.59 5.60 -8.30
C ALA A 118 6.12 6.03 -8.15
N PRO A 119 5.83 7.15 -7.46
CA PRO A 119 4.47 7.66 -7.36
C PRO A 119 3.97 8.10 -8.74
N ILE A 120 2.74 7.69 -9.10
CA ILE A 120 2.09 8.03 -10.37
C ILE A 120 0.84 8.90 -10.19
N GLY A 121 0.42 9.15 -8.96
CA GLY A 121 -0.73 10.00 -8.65
C GLY A 121 -1.36 9.68 -7.30
N VAL A 122 -2.43 10.39 -6.99
CA VAL A 122 -3.36 10.04 -5.93
C VAL A 122 -4.24 8.89 -6.41
N ASN A 123 -4.59 7.95 -5.52
CA ASN A 123 -5.56 6.91 -5.76
C ASN A 123 -6.99 7.46 -5.65
N ASP A 124 -7.41 8.19 -6.68
CA ASP A 124 -8.76 8.75 -6.82
C ASP A 124 -9.85 7.69 -7.06
N SER A 125 -9.45 6.47 -7.43
CA SER A 125 -10.33 5.32 -7.58
C SER A 125 -10.75 4.69 -6.24
N ALA A 126 -10.03 4.99 -5.15
CA ALA A 126 -10.37 4.47 -3.82
C ALA A 126 -11.78 4.93 -3.41
N ALA A 127 -12.64 3.98 -3.01
CA ALA A 127 -13.99 4.29 -2.56
C ALA A 127 -14.01 5.32 -1.40
N ALA A 128 -13.03 5.21 -0.48
CA ALA A 128 -12.85 6.19 0.58
C ALA A 128 -12.61 7.59 0.01
N PHE A 129 -11.71 7.75 -0.98
CA PHE A 129 -11.44 9.03 -1.62
C PHE A 129 -12.68 9.60 -2.34
N GLN A 130 -13.41 8.76 -3.07
CA GLN A 130 -14.62 9.17 -3.79
C GLN A 130 -15.75 9.61 -2.85
N SER A 131 -15.78 9.08 -1.62
CA SER A 131 -16.76 9.46 -0.61
C SER A 131 -16.45 10.77 0.13
N LEU A 132 -15.25 11.33 -0.05
CA LEU A 132 -14.83 12.59 0.58
C LEU A 132 -15.48 13.80 -0.09
N SER A 133 -15.59 14.91 0.67
CA SER A 133 -15.96 16.20 0.11
C SER A 133 -14.87 16.74 -0.84
N GLU A 134 -15.23 17.65 -1.74
CA GLU A 134 -14.25 18.30 -2.64
C GLU A 134 -13.09 18.94 -1.87
N GLN A 135 -13.37 19.58 -0.72
CA GLN A 135 -12.32 20.17 0.13
C GLN A 135 -11.38 19.10 0.70
N GLN A 136 -11.92 17.96 1.12
CA GLN A 136 -11.12 16.86 1.66
C GLN A 136 -10.27 16.17 0.58
N GLN A 137 -10.82 15.97 -0.61
CA GLN A 137 -10.07 15.48 -1.77
C GLN A 137 -8.93 16.45 -2.13
N GLN A 138 -9.21 17.76 -2.12
CA GLN A 138 -8.20 18.79 -2.37
C GLN A 138 -7.09 18.80 -1.31
N VAL A 139 -7.40 18.49 -0.05
CA VAL A 139 -6.38 18.34 1.01
C VAL A 139 -5.44 17.17 0.67
N ILE A 140 -5.97 16.00 0.32
CA ILE A 140 -5.13 14.85 -0.08
C ILE A 140 -4.28 15.18 -1.31
N GLN A 141 -4.86 15.82 -2.32
CA GLN A 141 -4.13 16.24 -3.51
C GLN A 141 -3.03 17.26 -3.20
N THR A 142 -3.28 18.18 -2.27
CA THR A 142 -2.29 19.14 -1.81
C THR A 142 -1.13 18.44 -1.12
N LEU A 143 -1.41 17.46 -0.24
CA LEU A 143 -0.35 16.69 0.43
C LEU A 143 0.48 15.88 -0.57
N TYR A 144 -0.14 15.25 -1.56
CA TYR A 144 0.56 14.58 -2.66
C TYR A 144 1.49 15.56 -3.40
N ASN A 145 1.00 16.77 -3.72
CA ASN A 145 1.78 17.79 -4.39
C ASN A 145 2.96 18.25 -3.54
N MET A 146 2.76 18.46 -2.24
CA MET A 146 3.83 18.81 -1.30
C MET A 146 4.93 17.74 -1.28
N LEU A 147 4.54 16.46 -1.25
CA LEU A 147 5.46 15.33 -1.21
C LEU A 147 6.27 15.19 -2.52
N TYR A 148 5.63 15.32 -3.68
CA TYR A 148 6.21 14.85 -4.94
C TYR A 148 6.42 15.94 -6.01
N HIS A 149 5.59 17.00 -6.02
CA HIS A 149 5.71 18.09 -6.99
C HIS A 149 6.53 19.27 -6.46
N ASN A 150 6.25 19.69 -5.23
CA ASN A 150 7.03 20.71 -4.53
C ASN A 150 8.28 20.12 -3.88
N ALA A 151 8.31 18.78 -3.72
CA ALA A 151 9.40 18.01 -3.15
C ALA A 151 9.87 18.57 -1.79
N LEU A 152 8.91 19.00 -0.94
CA LEU A 152 9.21 19.51 0.38
C LEU A 152 9.90 18.43 1.24
N ALA A 153 10.64 18.89 2.25
CA ALA A 153 11.21 17.97 3.23
C ALA A 153 10.07 17.27 3.97
N ILE A 154 10.24 15.98 4.26
CA ILE A 154 9.21 15.17 4.93
C ILE A 154 8.76 15.83 6.25
N ASN A 155 9.68 16.47 6.98
CA ASN A 155 9.37 17.16 8.23
C ASN A 155 8.40 18.34 8.04
N GLU A 156 8.52 19.08 6.93
CA GLU A 156 7.60 20.18 6.61
C GLU A 156 6.21 19.63 6.30
N VAL A 157 6.14 18.52 5.55
CA VAL A 157 4.86 17.84 5.28
C VAL A 157 4.24 17.30 6.57
N LYS A 158 5.04 16.69 7.47
CA LYS A 158 4.56 16.21 8.78
C LYS A 158 3.96 17.35 9.62
N GLN A 159 4.59 18.53 9.62
CA GLN A 159 4.08 19.70 10.34
C GLN A 159 2.74 20.18 9.76
N GLU A 160 2.62 20.22 8.44
CA GLU A 160 1.37 20.64 7.80
C GLU A 160 0.25 19.63 8.02
N VAL A 161 0.55 18.32 7.94
CA VAL A 161 -0.41 17.26 8.29
C VAL A 161 -0.88 17.42 9.73
N GLN A 162 0.04 17.67 10.67
CA GLN A 162 -0.33 17.89 12.07
C GLN A 162 -1.28 19.09 12.22
N ARG A 163 -0.95 20.21 11.57
CA ARG A 163 -1.76 21.44 11.61
C ARG A 163 -3.17 21.23 11.02
N LEU A 164 -3.27 20.49 9.92
CA LEU A 164 -4.54 20.23 9.24
C LEU A 164 -5.37 19.13 9.92
N SER A 165 -4.73 18.24 10.70
CA SER A 165 -5.42 17.11 11.35
C SER A 165 -6.49 17.52 12.35
N GLU A 166 -6.38 18.72 12.94
CA GLU A 166 -7.41 19.29 13.82
C GLU A 166 -8.73 19.55 13.08
N THR A 167 -8.65 19.90 11.80
CA THR A 167 -9.81 20.21 10.95
C THR A 167 -10.27 19.00 10.15
N TYR A 168 -9.34 18.14 9.74
CA TYR A 168 -9.59 17.02 8.85
C TYR A 168 -9.18 15.68 9.50
N PRO A 169 -10.10 15.01 10.22
CA PRO A 169 -9.80 13.74 10.90
C PRO A 169 -9.26 12.64 9.99
N LEU A 170 -9.57 12.67 8.69
CA LEU A 170 -9.01 11.75 7.68
C LEU A 170 -7.47 11.75 7.67
N LEU A 171 -6.83 12.85 8.08
CA LEU A 171 -5.37 12.95 8.15
C LEU A 171 -4.76 12.08 9.25
N GLN A 172 -5.57 11.41 10.07
CA GLN A 172 -5.11 10.38 10.97
C GLN A 172 -4.35 9.26 10.22
N TRP A 173 -4.75 8.91 9.00
CA TRP A 173 -4.00 7.95 8.17
C TRP A 173 -2.57 8.42 7.92
N PHE A 174 -2.38 9.70 7.60
CA PHE A 174 -1.05 10.27 7.35
C PHE A 174 -0.22 10.39 8.64
N THR A 175 -0.81 10.87 9.74
CA THR A 175 -0.10 10.98 11.02
C THR A 175 0.36 9.60 11.53
N SER A 176 -0.51 8.59 11.48
CA SER A 176 -0.19 7.21 11.83
C SER A 176 0.94 6.66 10.96
N PHE A 177 0.84 6.81 9.63
CA PHE A 177 1.87 6.38 8.69
C PHE A 177 3.24 7.03 8.98
N PHE A 178 3.27 8.36 9.14
CA PHE A 178 4.52 9.10 9.37
C PHE A 178 5.16 8.83 10.73
N SER A 179 4.42 8.29 11.70
CA SER A 179 4.94 7.88 13.00
C SER A 179 5.70 6.55 12.94
N ARG A 180 5.35 5.68 11.97
CA ARG A 180 5.95 4.34 11.79
C ARG A 180 6.96 4.26 10.66
N SER A 181 6.78 5.06 9.60
CA SER A 181 7.65 5.06 8.42
C SER A 181 9.12 5.29 8.80
N ALA A 182 9.96 4.33 8.41
CA ALA A 182 11.39 4.30 8.77
C ALA A 182 12.32 4.18 7.56
N ARG A 183 11.82 3.73 6.38
CA ARG A 183 12.64 3.54 5.16
C ARG A 183 12.68 4.78 4.26
N GLY A 184 11.97 5.83 4.64
CA GLY A 184 11.61 6.91 3.74
C GLY A 184 10.55 6.46 2.74
N ILE A 185 10.04 7.42 1.98
CA ILE A 185 8.95 7.20 1.02
C ILE A 185 9.49 7.03 -0.39
N ILE A 186 8.73 6.33 -1.25
CA ILE A 186 9.01 6.25 -2.69
C ILE A 186 9.21 7.65 -3.29
N ARG A 187 10.11 7.77 -4.25
CA ARG A 187 10.35 9.02 -5.00
C ARG A 187 10.52 8.68 -6.47
N SER A 188 10.21 9.63 -7.34
CA SER A 188 10.57 9.50 -8.74
C SER A 188 12.04 9.87 -8.96
N ALA A 189 12.75 9.06 -9.76
CA ALA A 189 14.10 9.38 -10.25
C ALA A 189 14.09 10.41 -11.40
N LEU A 190 12.94 10.63 -12.03
CA LEU A 190 12.75 11.56 -13.16
C LEU A 190 11.63 12.56 -12.84
N PRO A 191 11.72 13.82 -13.30
CA PRO A 191 10.62 14.75 -13.13
C PRO A 191 9.35 14.23 -13.82
N LEU A 192 8.18 14.37 -13.16
CA LEU A 192 6.91 13.73 -13.56
C LEU A 192 6.46 14.06 -14.98
N ASN A 193 6.89 15.22 -15.52
CA ASN A 193 6.63 15.64 -16.90
C ASN A 193 7.23 14.70 -17.96
N ILE A 194 8.22 13.88 -17.60
CA ILE A 194 8.82 12.86 -18.48
C ILE A 194 8.09 11.51 -18.33
N GLN A 195 7.48 11.23 -17.17
CA GLN A 195 6.84 9.93 -16.88
C GLN A 195 5.51 9.72 -17.62
N MET A 196 4.73 10.77 -17.87
CA MET A 196 3.48 10.65 -18.64
C MET A 196 3.70 10.23 -20.11
N GLY A 197 4.92 10.40 -20.64
CA GLY A 197 5.27 9.96 -22.00
C GLY A 197 5.67 8.48 -22.10
N ALA A 198 6.04 7.83 -20.98
CA ALA A 198 6.54 6.46 -20.98
C ALA A 198 5.45 5.40 -20.75
N ALA A 199 4.28 5.78 -20.24
CA ALA A 199 3.20 4.86 -19.88
C ALA A 199 2.25 4.49 -21.03
N CYS A 200 2.40 5.07 -22.24
CA CYS A 200 1.52 4.81 -23.38
C CYS A 200 2.23 4.01 -24.48
N GLY A 201 2.55 2.75 -24.18
CA GLY A 201 2.79 1.72 -25.19
C GLY A 201 1.55 0.84 -25.29
N ALA A 202 0.52 1.30 -26.02
CA ALA A 202 -0.65 0.48 -26.30
C ALA A 202 -0.23 -0.71 -27.19
N PRO A 203 -0.69 -1.95 -26.91
CA PRO A 203 -0.49 -3.06 -27.84
C PRO A 203 -1.31 -2.83 -29.11
N THR A 204 -0.64 -2.87 -30.26
CA THR A 204 -1.25 -2.98 -31.60
C THR A 204 -1.93 -4.31 -31.81
#